data_AF-A0A0C3NRY0-F1
#
_entry.id   AF-A0A0C3NRY0-F1
#
_cell.length_a   1.000
_cell.length_b   1.000
_cell.length_c   1.000
_cell.angle_alpha   90.00
_cell.angle_beta   90.00
_cell.angle_gamma   90.00
#
_symmetry.space_group_name_H-M   'P 1'
#
loop_
_entity.id
_entity.type
_entity.pdbx_description
1 polymer ?
#
loop_
_entity_poly.entity_id
_entity_poly.type
_entity_poly.pdbx_seq_one_letter_code
_entity_poly.pdbx_strand_id
1 'polypeptide(L)'
;AGRNAYTTDRPLGVRPVPEGGVAIGGQPNLDTSQAGITDKIFGKTEKVVGKMTNNPEMHERGELREAGGRAAAEGHARAPHD
;
A
#
# COMPACT_ATOMS: atom_id res chain seq x y z
N ALA A 1 -8.93 9.46 -20.94
CA ALA A 1 -8.15 8.27 -20.55
C ALA A 1 -8.42 7.99 -19.07
N GLY A 2 -8.86 6.78 -18.74
CA GLY A 2 -9.21 6.40 -17.37
C GLY A 2 -7.96 6.12 -16.53
N ARG A 3 -7.89 6.67 -15.32
CA ARG A 3 -6.85 6.36 -14.34
C ARG A 3 -7.07 4.91 -13.89
N ASN A 4 -6.10 4.03 -14.17
CA ASN A 4 -6.04 2.67 -13.68
C ASN A 4 -4.77 2.50 -12.83
N ALA A 5 -4.66 1.39 -12.06
CA ALA A 5 -3.51 1.13 -11.19
C ALA A 5 -2.13 1.15 -11.91
N TYR A 6 -2.14 1.18 -13.24
CA TYR A 6 -0.97 1.27 -14.12
C TYR A 6 -0.65 2.69 -14.62
N THR A 7 -1.56 3.65 -14.49
CA THR A 7 -1.41 5.04 -14.98
C THR A 7 -1.46 6.10 -13.87
N THR A 8 -1.77 5.71 -12.64
CA THR A 8 -1.59 6.57 -11.47
C THR A 8 -0.13 6.54 -11.06
N ASP A 9 0.46 7.71 -10.83
CA ASP A 9 1.79 7.86 -10.24
C ASP A 9 1.80 7.16 -8.87
N ARG A 10 2.45 5.99 -8.82
CA ARG A 10 2.62 5.16 -7.63
C ARG A 10 4.08 5.32 -7.19
N PRO A 11 4.41 6.32 -6.37
CA PRO A 11 5.78 6.60 -5.96
C PRO A 11 6.46 5.43 -5.24
N LEU A 12 5.72 4.57 -4.53
CA LEU A 12 6.26 3.34 -3.94
C LEU A 12 6.26 2.16 -4.93
N GLY A 13 5.74 2.36 -6.13
CA GLY A 13 5.66 1.33 -7.16
C GLY A 13 4.86 0.11 -6.71
N VAL A 14 3.82 0.28 -5.89
CA VAL A 14 3.02 -0.85 -5.40
C VAL A 14 2.37 -1.55 -6.56
N ARG A 15 2.64 -2.86 -6.70
CA ARG A 15 2.16 -3.67 -7.83
C ARG A 15 1.72 -5.05 -7.36
N PRO A 16 0.79 -5.69 -8.09
CA PRO A 16 0.45 -7.09 -7.86
C PRO A 16 1.66 -8.01 -7.99
N VAL A 17 1.68 -9.08 -7.20
CA VAL A 17 2.69 -10.14 -7.26
C VAL A 17 2.06 -11.48 -7.65
N PRO A 18 2.81 -12.43 -8.28
CA PRO A 18 2.27 -13.70 -8.74
C PRO A 18 1.57 -14.55 -7.67
N GLU A 19 1.99 -14.40 -6.42
CA GLU A 19 1.45 -15.10 -5.24
C GLU A 19 0.12 -14.50 -4.75
N GLY A 20 -0.35 -13.40 -5.37
CA GLY A 20 -1.54 -12.62 -5.01
C GLY A 20 -1.24 -11.35 -4.21
N GLY A 21 -2.24 -10.52 -3.92
CA GLY A 21 -2.02 -9.27 -3.17
C GLY A 21 -1.09 -8.29 -3.89
N VAL A 22 -0.57 -7.29 -3.16
CA VAL A 22 0.34 -6.25 -3.69
C VAL A 22 1.54 -6.00 -2.79
N ALA A 23 2.68 -5.67 -3.39
CA ALA A 23 3.91 -5.32 -2.68
C ALA A 23 4.56 -4.06 -3.28
N ILE A 24 5.34 -3.35 -2.46
CA ILE A 24 6.22 -2.25 -2.91
C ILE A 24 7.17 -2.80 -3.99
N GLY A 25 7.25 -2.10 -5.13
CA GLY A 25 8.00 -2.53 -6.30
C GLY A 25 7.51 -3.83 -6.96
N GLY A 26 6.45 -4.47 -6.47
CA GLY A 26 6.03 -5.81 -6.91
C GLY A 26 7.02 -6.91 -6.51
N GLN A 27 7.67 -6.79 -5.35
CA GLN A 27 8.66 -7.77 -4.88
C GLN A 27 8.01 -9.15 -4.61
N PRO A 28 8.44 -10.22 -5.31
CA PRO A 28 7.88 -11.56 -5.16
C PRO A 28 8.37 -12.23 -3.86
N ASN A 29 7.80 -13.38 -3.53
CA ASN A 29 8.18 -14.21 -2.37
C ASN A 29 8.11 -13.49 -1.01
N LEU A 30 7.24 -12.50 -0.87
CA LEU A 30 6.92 -11.88 0.41
C LEU A 30 5.69 -12.55 1.05
N ASP A 31 5.74 -12.78 2.35
CA ASP A 31 4.60 -13.25 3.12
C ASP A 31 3.48 -12.20 3.11
N THR A 32 2.22 -12.66 3.10
CA THR A 32 1.07 -11.77 3.26
C THR A 32 0.95 -11.37 4.72
N SER A 33 0.89 -10.07 4.99
CA SER A 33 0.54 -9.55 6.31
C SER A 33 -0.85 -8.91 6.29
N GLN A 34 -1.50 -8.84 7.45
CA GLN A 34 -2.81 -8.21 7.59
C GLN A 34 -2.73 -7.09 8.63
N ALA A 35 -3.42 -5.98 8.36
CA ALA A 35 -3.44 -4.85 9.26
C ALA A 35 -4.20 -5.15 10.57
N GLY A 36 -3.54 -4.86 11.70
CA GLY A 36 -4.20 -4.76 13.01
C GLY A 36 -5.07 -3.50 13.12
N ILE A 37 -5.82 -3.38 14.22
CA ILE A 37 -6.71 -2.22 14.45
C ILE A 37 -5.92 -0.90 14.45
N THR A 38 -4.76 -0.88 15.11
CA THR A 38 -3.88 0.29 15.16
C THR A 38 -3.37 0.66 13.77
N ASP A 39 -2.89 -0.31 12.99
CA ASP A 39 -2.41 -0.09 11.63
C ASP A 39 -3.52 0.45 10.71
N LYS A 40 -4.76 -0.02 10.86
CA LYS A 40 -5.91 0.54 10.11
C LYS A 40 -6.13 2.01 10.42
N ILE A 41 -6.05 2.40 11.69
CA ILE A 41 -6.22 3.80 12.10
C ILE A 41 -5.09 4.65 11.53
N PHE A 42 -3.83 4.26 11.76
CA PHE A 42 -2.68 5.00 11.25
C PHE A 42 -2.65 5.05 9.72
N GLY A 43 -2.96 3.94 9.05
CA GLY A 43 -3.04 3.86 7.60
C GLY A 43 -4.08 4.82 7.01
N LYS A 44 -5.29 4.86 7.59
CA LYS A 44 -6.32 5.84 7.21
C LYS A 44 -5.85 7.28 7.44
N THR A 45 -5.22 7.56 8.57
CA THR A 45 -4.68 8.90 8.86
C THR A 45 -3.63 9.30 7.82
N GLU A 46 -2.62 8.45 7.57
CA GLU A 46 -1.58 8.68 6.56
C GLU A 46 -2.19 8.86 5.16
N LYS A 47 -3.16 8.03 4.79
CA LYS A 47 -3.90 8.12 3.52
C LYS A 47 -4.56 9.49 3.36
N VAL A 48 -5.29 9.96 4.38
CA VAL A 48 -6.00 11.24 4.35
C VAL A 48 -5.02 12.41 4.35
N VAL A 49 -4.01 12.40 5.21
CA VAL A 49 -2.99 13.46 5.28
C VAL A 49 -2.20 13.54 3.98
N GLY A 50 -1.80 12.40 3.41
CA GLY A 50 -1.12 12.34 2.11
C GLY A 50 -1.96 12.95 1.00
N LYS A 51 -3.28 12.68 0.99
CA LYS A 51 -4.21 13.31 0.05
C LYS A 51 -4.33 14.83 0.27
N MET A 52 -4.43 15.29 1.51
CA MET A 52 -4.58 16.72 1.84
C MET A 52 -3.30 17.52 1.55
N THR A 53 -2.14 16.89 1.69
CA THR A 53 -0.82 17.53 1.50
C THR A 53 -0.26 17.34 0.09
N ASN A 54 -1.02 16.69 -0.82
CA ASN A 54 -0.54 16.28 -2.15
C ASN A 54 0.77 15.47 -2.09
N ASN A 55 0.89 14.62 -1.07
CA ASN A 55 2.00 13.69 -0.89
C ASN A 55 1.53 12.27 -1.30
N PRO A 56 1.73 11.87 -2.58
CA PRO A 56 1.26 10.58 -3.08
C PRO A 56 1.96 9.40 -2.39
N GLU A 57 3.20 9.56 -1.92
CA GLU A 57 3.96 8.51 -1.23
C GLU A 57 3.32 8.21 0.13
N MET A 58 2.99 9.24 0.90
CA MET A 58 2.28 9.08 2.17
C MET A 58 0.89 8.50 1.95
N HIS A 59 0.20 8.90 0.88
CA HIS A 59 -1.10 8.35 0.53
C HIS A 59 -1.01 6.84 0.27
N GLU A 60 -0.14 6.43 -0.64
CA GLU A 60 0.07 5.03 -1.04
C GLU A 60 0.57 4.18 0.14
N ARG A 61 1.49 4.70 0.95
CA ARG A 61 1.94 4.04 2.19
C ARG A 61 0.78 3.83 3.18
N GLY A 62 -0.09 4.82 3.31
CA GLY A 62 -1.29 4.74 4.13
C GLY A 62 -2.23 3.62 3.68
N GLU A 63 -2.41 3.45 2.37
CA GLU A 63 -3.21 2.35 1.80
C GLU A 63 -2.58 0.98 2.11
N LEU A 64 -1.26 0.84 1.94
CA LEU A 64 -0.54 -0.39 2.29
C LEU A 64 -0.68 -0.71 3.77
N ARG A 65 -0.53 0.29 4.64
CA ARG A 65 -0.63 0.10 6.09
C ARG A 65 -2.04 -0.26 6.52
N GLU A 66 -3.04 0.36 5.91
CA GLU A 66 -4.44 0.07 6.21
C GLU A 66 -4.85 -1.37 5.82
N ALA A 67 -4.32 -1.89 4.71
CA ALA A 67 -4.63 -3.23 4.21
C ALA A 67 -3.72 -4.32 4.82
N GLY A 68 -2.41 -4.15 4.66
CA GLY A 68 -1.39 -5.14 5.02
C GLY A 68 -0.68 -4.89 6.34
N GLY A 69 -0.92 -3.77 7.01
CA GLY A 69 -0.23 -3.43 8.25
C GLY A 69 1.15 -2.83 8.03
N ARG A 70 1.87 -2.60 9.13
CA ARG A 70 3.18 -1.96 9.11
C ARG A 70 4.21 -2.67 8.22
N ALA A 71 4.26 -4.00 8.26
CA ALA A 71 5.21 -4.78 7.47
C ALA A 71 5.04 -4.57 5.96
N ALA A 72 3.79 -4.45 5.47
CA ALA A 72 3.53 -4.15 4.06
C ALA A 72 3.92 -2.71 3.68
N ALA A 73 3.66 -1.76 4.58
CA ALA A 73 4.03 -0.36 4.39
C ALA A 73 5.54 -0.11 4.40
N GLU A 74 6.32 -0.96 5.07
CA GLU A 74 7.78 -0.94 5.10
C GLU A 74 8.43 -1.81 4.00
N GLY A 75 7.63 -2.53 3.19
CA GLY A 75 8.12 -3.36 2.09
C GLY A 75 8.65 -4.74 2.50
N HIS A 76 8.34 -5.19 3.72
CA HIS A 76 8.73 -6.50 4.26
C HIS A 76 7.66 -7.58 4.07
N ALA A 77 6.46 -7.20 3.63
CA ALA A 77 5.34 -8.09 3.39
C ALA A 77 4.49 -7.57 2.23
N ARG A 78 3.61 -8.42 1.71
CA ARG A 78 2.56 -8.02 0.76
C ARG A 78 1.26 -7.70 1.49
N ALA A 79 0.56 -6.66 1.06
CA ALA A 79 -0.78 -6.36 1.52
C ALA A 79 -1.80 -7.22 0.74
N PRO A 80 -2.88 -7.70 1.40
CA PRO A 80 -3.99 -8.31 0.69
C PRO A 80 -4.60 -7.26 -0.25
N HIS A 81 -4.97 -7.71 -1.44
CA HIS A 81 -5.66 -6.90 -2.44
C HIS A 81 -6.83 -7.76 -2.92
N ASP A 82 -8.04 -7.22 -2.85
CA ASP A 82 -9.26 -7.85 -3.40
C ASP A 82 -9.22 -7.90 -4.93
#